data_AF-A0A845Y412-F1
#
_entry.id   AF-A0A845Y412-F1
#
_cell.length_a   1.000
_cell.length_b   1.000
_cell.length_c   1.000
_cell.angle_alpha   90.00
_cell.angle_beta   90.00
_cell.angle_gamma   90.00
#
_symmetry.space_group_name_H-M   'P 1'
#
loop_
_entity.id
_entity.type
_entity.pdbx_description
1 polymer ?
#
loop_
_entity_poly.entity_id
_entity_poly.type
_entity_poly.pdbx_seq_one_letter_code
_entity_poly.pdbx_strand_id
1 'polypeptide(L)' 'MSKEEANRLSNRIIGAAIAVHRELGPGLLESAYEVCLKYELSYSQTGNQTPRQ' A
#
# COMPACT_ATOMS: atom_id res chain seq x y z
N MET A 1 -6.57 -8.35 19.61
CA MET A 1 -6.63 -8.54 18.16
C MET A 1 -7.23 -9.89 17.86
N SER A 2 -8.39 -9.92 17.22
CA SER A 2 -9.01 -11.12 16.67
C SER A 2 -8.30 -11.52 15.36
N LYS A 3 -8.45 -12.78 14.97
CA LYS A 3 -7.93 -13.31 13.70
C LYS A 3 -8.51 -12.55 12.49
N GLU A 4 -9.73 -12.06 12.60
CA GLU A 4 -10.39 -11.28 11.55
C GLU A 4 -9.81 -9.87 11.44
N GLU A 5 -9.52 -9.22 12.57
CA GLU A 5 -8.83 -7.91 12.57
C GLU A 5 -7.44 -8.02 11.94
N ALA A 6 -6.68 -9.07 12.27
CA ALA A 6 -5.39 -9.34 11.67
C ALA A 6 -5.50 -9.58 10.15
N ASN A 7 -6.47 -10.37 9.70
CA ASN A 7 -6.70 -10.60 8.27
C ASN A 7 -7.06 -9.31 7.53
N ARG A 8 -7.91 -8.45 8.12
CA ARG A 8 -8.27 -7.15 7.51
C ARG A 8 -7.07 -6.23 7.42
N LEU A 9 -6.22 -6.20 8.46
CA LEU A 9 -4.99 -5.42 8.46
C LEU A 9 -4.00 -5.93 7.39
N SER A 10 -3.76 -7.25 7.35
CA SER A 10 -2.86 -7.86 6.36
C SER A 10 -3.32 -7.61 4.93
N ASN A 11 -4.62 -7.76 4.64
CA ASN A 11 -5.16 -7.46 3.31
C ASN A 11 -4.92 -6.02 2.88
N ARG A 12 -5.03 -5.06 3.81
CA ARG A 12 -4.73 -3.65 3.52
C ARG A 12 -3.26 -3.42 3.21
N ILE A 13 -2.37 -4.00 4.02
CA ILE A 13 -0.92 -3.87 3.82
C ILE A 13 -0.49 -4.48 2.48
N ILE A 14 -0.97 -5.68 2.17
CA ILE A 14 -0.66 -6.38 0.93
C ILE A 14 -1.21 -5.59 -0.27
N GLY A 15 -2.43 -5.08 -0.19
CA GLY A 15 -3.02 -4.26 -1.26
C GLY A 15 -2.21 -2.99 -1.56
N ALA A 16 -1.79 -2.28 -0.52
CA ALA A 16 -0.95 -1.09 -0.67
C ALA A 16 0.42 -1.43 -1.28
N ALA A 17 1.08 -2.50 -0.82
CA ALA A 17 2.37 -2.94 -1.36
C ALA A 17 2.27 -3.33 -2.85
N ILE A 18 1.17 -3.98 -3.27
CA ILE A 18 0.91 -4.31 -4.67
C ILE A 18 0.72 -3.04 -5.50
N ALA A 19 -0.02 -2.06 -5.02
CA ALA A 19 -0.23 -0.80 -5.73
C ALA A 19 1.09 -0.04 -5.95
N VAL A 20 1.88 0.10 -4.87
CA VAL A 20 3.23 0.68 -4.92
C VAL A 20 4.10 -0.07 -5.94
N HIS A 21 4.18 -1.40 -5.86
CA HIS A 21 4.99 -2.19 -6.77
C HIS A 21 4.54 -2.09 -8.24
N ARG A 22 3.24 -1.97 -8.49
CA ARG A 22 2.68 -1.82 -9.85
C ARG A 22 3.05 -0.47 -10.50
N GLU A 23 3.06 0.60 -9.72
CA GLU A 23 3.39 1.94 -10.22
C GLU A 23 4.90 2.15 -10.34
N LEU A 24 5.67 1.72 -9.35
CA LEU A 24 7.12 1.97 -9.26
C LEU A 24 7.95 0.93 -10.03
N GLY A 25 7.48 -0.31 -10.12
CA GLY A 25 8.22 -1.42 -10.71
C GLY A 25 9.40 -1.92 -9.85
N PRO A 26 10.09 -2.98 -10.32
CA PRO A 26 11.23 -3.56 -9.63
C PRO A 26 12.50 -2.70 -9.80
N GLY A 27 13.39 -2.70 -8.80
CA GLY A 27 14.74 -2.12 -8.91
C GLY A 27 14.93 -0.73 -8.29
N LEU A 28 13.94 -0.22 -7.55
CA LEU A 28 14.06 1.03 -6.80
C LEU A 28 14.60 0.81 -5.37
N LEU A 29 15.08 1.90 -4.77
CA LEU A 29 15.59 1.91 -3.40
C LEU A 29 14.46 1.60 -2.41
N GLU A 30 14.82 0.89 -1.34
CA GLU A 30 13.90 0.57 -0.24
C GLU A 30 13.29 1.83 0.40
N SER A 31 14.06 2.91 0.50
CA SER A 31 13.58 4.21 1.00
C SER A 31 12.46 4.81 0.15
N ALA A 32 12.47 4.58 -1.17
CA ALA A 32 11.39 5.01 -2.04
C ALA A 32 10.13 4.17 -1.80
N TYR A 33 10.31 2.85 -1.64
CA TYR A 33 9.21 1.94 -1.29
C TYR A 33 8.57 2.30 0.05
N GLU A 34 9.37 2.63 1.08
CA GLU A 34 8.86 3.02 2.40
C GLU A 34 7.98 4.28 2.33
N VAL A 35 8.46 5.32 1.65
CA VAL A 35 7.73 6.59 1.50
C VAL A 35 6.42 6.39 0.76
N CYS A 36 6.46 5.67 -0.38
CA CYS A 36 5.28 5.40 -1.18
C CYS A 36 4.28 4.48 -0.46
N LEU A 37 4.76 3.47 0.26
CA LEU A 37 3.90 2.59 1.05
C LEU A 37 3.23 3.33 2.21
N LYS A 38 3.97 4.21 2.90
CA LYS A 38 3.41 5.05 3.96
C LYS A 38 2.34 5.99 3.42
N TYR A 39 2.58 6.58 2.25
CA TYR A 39 1.60 7.40 1.54
C TYR A 39 0.34 6.57 1.20
N GLU A 40 0.50 5.43 0.52
CA GLU A 40 -0.61 4.55 0.13
C GLU A 40 -1.42 4.05 1.33
N LEU A 41 -0.77 3.64 2.42
CA LEU A 41 -1.44 3.21 3.65
C LEU A 41 -2.23 4.34 4.33
N SER A 42 -1.76 5.59 4.18
CA SER A 42 -2.43 6.77 4.72
C SER A 42 -3.65 7.17 3.88
N TYR A 43 -3.54 7.08 2.54
CA TYR A 43 -4.62 7.41 1.60
C TYR A 43 -5.68 6.31 1.47
N SER A 44 -5.31 5.04 1.65
CA SER A 44 -6.22 3.88 1.57
C SER A 44 -7.28 3.82 2.70
N GLN A 45 -7.35 4.81 3.59
CA GLN A 45 -8.52 4.97 4.48
C GLN A 45 -9.75 5.53 3.77
N THR A 46 -9.55 6.21 2.64
CA THR A 46 -10.62 6.68 1.76
C THR A 46 -10.54 5.88 0.48
N GLY A 47 -11.54 5.03 0.21
CA GLY A 47 -11.57 4.16 -0.96
C GLY A 47 -11.66 4.93 -2.27
N ASN A 48 -10.56 5.55 -2.70
CA ASN A 48 -10.51 6.31 -3.94
C ASN A 48 -9.26 5.98 -4.72
N GLN A 49 -9.52 5.70 -5.99
CA GLN A 49 -8.61 5.40 -7.08
C GLN A 49 -7.43 6.38 -7.08
N THR A 50 -6.22 5.83 -7.24
CA THR A 50 -5.03 6.59 -7.60
C THR A 50 -5.37 7.57 -8.74
N PRO A 51 -5.01 8.86 -8.64
CA PRO A 51 -5.08 9.74 -9.80
C PRO A 51 -4.04 9.24 -10.80
N ARG A 52 -4.49 8.47 -11.80
CA ARG A 52 -3.73 8.29 -13.04
C ARG A 52 -3.44 9.69 -13.59
N GLN A 53 -2.17 10.09 -13.59
CA GLN A 53 -1.72 11.13 -14.52
C GLN A 53 -1.80 10.59 -15.95
#